data_AF-A0A2A7HCI4-F1
#
_entry.id   AF-A0A2A7HCI4-F1
#
_cell.length_a   1.000
_cell.length_b   1.000
_cell.length_c   1.000
_cell.angle_alpha   90.00
_cell.angle_beta   90.00
_cell.angle_gamma   90.00
#
_symmetry.space_group_name_H-M   'P 1'
#
loop_
_entity.id
_entity.type
_entity.pdbx_description
1 polymer ?
#
loop_
_entity_poly.entity_id
_entity_poly.type
_entity_poly.pdbx_seq_one_letter_code
_entity_poly.pdbx_strand_id
1 'polypeptide(L)'
;MNKWIIAMVYSSLLTTLCYLSIKALIFSAINTASFPNALFFIAILEMIFGVWILAFGIKKYISNENKKDRRKLKIMFSIISVLSCYIDIILFFV
;
A
#
# COMPACT_ATOMS: atom_id res chain seq x y z
N MET A 1 -8.13 0.00 -21.02
CA MET A 1 -7.16 0.74 -20.18
C MET A 1 -5.84 -0.02 -20.22
N ASN A 2 -4.71 0.64 -20.46
CA ASN A 2 -3.42 -0.05 -20.59
C ASN A 2 -3.02 -0.69 -19.24
N LYS A 3 -2.52 -1.94 -19.26
CA LYS A 3 -2.11 -2.70 -18.06
C LYS A 3 -1.08 -1.91 -17.22
N TRP A 4 -0.24 -1.13 -17.89
CA TRP A 4 0.74 -0.23 -17.29
C TRP A 4 0.14 0.95 -16.53
N ILE A 5 -0.96 1.53 -17.03
CA ILE A 5 -1.65 2.64 -16.35
C ILE A 5 -2.24 2.14 -15.02
N ILE A 6 -2.83 0.94 -15.02
CA ILE A 6 -3.36 0.32 -13.81
C ILE A 6 -2.26 0.05 -12.78
N ALA A 7 -1.10 -0.41 -13.25
CA ALA A 7 0.06 -0.63 -12.40
C ALA A 7 0.58 0.66 -11.77
N MET A 8 0.67 1.75 -12.54
CA MET A 8 1.07 3.07 -12.05
C MET A 8 0.08 3.62 -11.03
N VAL A 9 -1.23 3.54 -11.31
CA VAL A 9 -2.28 3.99 -10.38
C VAL A 9 -2.23 3.19 -9.09
N TYR A 10 -2.10 1.86 -9.17
CA TYR A 10 -1.96 1.01 -7.99
C TYR A 10 -0.71 1.37 -7.19
N SER A 11 0.45 1.52 -7.85
CA SER A 11 1.70 1.90 -7.22
C SER A 11 1.58 3.23 -6.49
N SER A 12 1.00 4.24 -7.15
CA SER A 12 0.83 5.58 -6.57
C SER A 12 -0.11 5.56 -5.36
N LEU A 13 -1.23 4.84 -5.44
CA LEU A 13 -2.19 4.72 -4.34
C LEU A 13 -1.56 3.99 -3.15
N LEU A 14 -0.87 2.87 -3.42
CA LEU A 14 -0.23 2.07 -2.38
C LEU A 14 0.87 2.87 -1.68
N THR A 15 1.76 3.51 -2.41
CA THR A 15 2.83 4.36 -1.84
C THR A 15 2.25 5.51 -1.02
N THR A 16 1.21 6.19 -1.52
CA THR A 16 0.59 7.30 -0.77
C THR A 16 -0.03 6.80 0.54
N LEU A 17 -0.72 5.66 0.49
CA LEU A 17 -1.38 5.07 1.65
C LEU A 17 -0.37 4.60 2.70
N CYS A 18 0.69 3.91 2.26
CA CYS A 18 1.77 3.47 3.11
C CYS A 18 2.51 4.66 3.74
N TYR A 19 2.89 5.67 2.95
CA TYR A 19 3.56 6.87 3.45
C TYR A 19 2.74 7.59 4.52
N LEU A 20 1.45 7.87 4.27
CA LEU A 20 0.58 8.54 5.23
C LEU A 20 0.38 7.71 6.51
N SER A 21 0.15 6.40 6.36
CA SER A 21 -0.04 5.50 7.49
C SER A 21 1.21 5.39 8.36
N ILE A 22 2.38 5.20 7.75
CA ILE A 22 3.67 5.11 8.45
C ILE A 22 3.98 6.43 9.16
N LYS A 23 3.76 7.57 8.49
CA LYS A 23 3.97 8.89 9.08
C LYS A 23 3.06 9.11 10.30
N ALA A 24 1.78 8.76 10.19
CA ALA A 24 0.83 8.87 11.29
C ALA A 24 1.17 7.94 12.47
N LEU A 25 1.57 6.69 12.18
CA LEU A 25 2.03 5.73 13.18
C LEU A 25 3.23 6.27 13.97
N ILE A 26 4.23 6.80 13.27
CA ILE A 26 5.46 7.30 13.89
C ILE A 26 5.19 8.59 14.66
N PHE A 27 4.44 9.54 14.08
CA PHE A 27 4.04 10.76 14.78
C PHE A 27 3.30 10.43 16.08
N SER A 28 2.41 9.44 16.03
CA SER A 28 1.72 8.95 17.22
C SER A 28 2.64 8.26 18.22
N ALA A 29 3.64 7.51 17.78
CA ALA A 29 4.56 6.78 18.64
C ALA A 29 5.56 7.71 19.35
N ILE A 30 6.00 8.78 18.68
CA ILE A 30 6.89 9.80 19.25
C ILE A 30 6.18 10.63 20.31
N ASN A 31 4.86 10.81 20.21
CA ASN A 31 4.06 11.50 21.21
C ASN A 31 3.79 10.59 22.43
N THR A 32 4.84 10.35 23.22
CA THR A 32 4.89 9.38 24.32
C THR A 32 3.97 9.70 25.50
N ALA A 33 3.52 10.95 25.62
CA ALA A 33 2.66 11.40 26.72
C ALA A 33 1.29 10.71 26.75
N SER A 34 0.84 10.16 25.62
CA SER A 34 -0.50 9.56 25.48
C SER A 34 -0.51 8.31 24.59
N PHE A 35 0.64 7.64 24.44
CA PHE A 35 0.74 6.43 23.63
C PHE A 35 0.22 5.18 24.38
N PRO A 36 -0.63 4.34 23.77
CA PRO A 36 -1.24 4.48 22.43
C PRO A 36 -2.43 5.45 22.44
N ASN A 37 -2.51 6.32 21.44
CA ASN A 37 -3.61 7.28 21.28
C ASN A 37 -4.56 6.86 20.15
N ALA A 38 -5.70 7.57 20.01
CA ALA A 38 -6.68 7.29 18.96
C ALA A 38 -6.08 7.38 17.53
N LEU A 39 -5.12 8.29 17.31
CA LEU A 39 -4.45 8.44 16.00
C LEU A 39 -3.63 7.20 15.64
N PHE A 40 -3.00 6.55 16.63
CA PHE A 40 -2.30 5.28 16.43
C PHE A 40 -3.24 4.20 15.86
N PHE A 41 -4.40 4.01 16.51
CA PHE A 41 -5.36 2.99 16.09
C PHE A 41 -5.98 3.31 14.73
N ILE A 42 -6.29 4.59 14.47
CA ILE A 42 -6.80 5.02 13.17
C ILE A 42 -5.76 4.74 12.06
N ALA A 43 -4.48 5.04 12.29
CA ALA A 43 -3.43 4.78 11.31
C ALA A 43 -3.25 3.27 11.02
N ILE A 44 -3.36 2.41 12.05
CA ILE A 44 -3.35 0.95 11.85
C ILE A 44 -4.56 0.52 10.99
N LEU A 45 -5.76 1.00 11.33
CA LEU A 45 -6.98 0.64 10.60
C LEU A 45 -6.93 1.13 9.15
N GLU A 46 -6.46 2.35 8.91
CA GLU A 46 -6.25 2.90 7.57
C GLU A 46 -5.29 2.04 6.75
N MET A 47 -4.18 1.61 7.36
CA MET A 47 -3.22 0.72 6.70
C MET A 47 -3.85 -0.63 6.34
N ILE A 48 -4.55 -1.27 7.28
CA ILE A 48 -5.17 -2.60 7.07
C ILE A 48 -6.26 -2.52 6.01
N PHE A 49 -7.24 -1.61 6.18
CA PHE A 49 -8.35 -1.48 5.24
C PHE A 49 -7.90 -0.98 3.88
N GLY A 50 -6.95 -0.04 3.86
CA GLY A 50 -6.36 0.49 2.64
C GLY A 50 -5.70 -0.57 1.78
N VAL A 51 -4.81 -1.37 2.38
CA VAL A 51 -4.16 -2.50 1.70
C VAL A 51 -5.20 -3.54 1.27
N TRP A 52 -6.21 -3.81 2.09
CA TRP A 52 -7.28 -4.76 1.75
C TRP A 52 -8.11 -4.32 0.53
N ILE A 53 -8.54 -3.07 0.48
CA ILE A 53 -9.33 -2.52 -0.63
C ILE A 53 -8.52 -2.58 -1.93
N LEU A 54 -7.24 -2.18 -1.87
CA LEU A 54 -6.34 -2.23 -3.01
C LEU A 54 -6.08 -3.67 -3.49
N ALA A 55 -5.84 -4.61 -2.57
CA ALA A 55 -5.66 -6.02 -2.88
C ALA A 55 -6.92 -6.64 -3.50
N PHE A 56 -8.10 -6.27 -3.00
CA PHE A 56 -9.38 -6.73 -3.56
C PHE A 56 -9.59 -6.18 -4.98
N GLY A 57 -9.30 -4.88 -5.20
CA GLY A 57 -9.35 -4.25 -6.52
C GLY A 57 -8.45 -4.95 -7.53
N ILE A 58 -7.19 -5.24 -7.16
CA ILE A 58 -6.28 -6.00 -8.01
C ILE A 58 -6.78 -7.43 -8.24
N LYS A 59 -7.24 -8.13 -7.20
CA LYS A 59 -7.70 -9.50 -7.33
C LYS A 59 -8.84 -9.60 -8.33
N LYS A 60 -9.78 -8.66 -8.30
CA LYS A 60 -10.87 -8.54 -9.27
C LYS A 60 -10.35 -8.29 -10.68
N TYR A 61 -9.39 -7.36 -10.84
CA TYR A 61 -8.76 -7.05 -12.12
C TYR A 61 -8.02 -8.26 -12.73
N ILE A 62 -7.16 -8.92 -11.94
CA ILE A 62 -6.41 -10.11 -12.33
C ILE A 62 -7.34 -11.29 -12.67
N SER A 63 -8.49 -11.39 -12.01
CA SER A 63 -9.45 -12.47 -12.26
C SER A 63 -10.06 -12.40 -13.65
N ASN A 64 -10.19 -11.21 -14.23
CA ASN A 64 -10.73 -11.03 -15.59
C ASN A 64 -9.75 -11.35 -16.72
N GLU A 65 -8.49 -11.63 -16.39
CA GLU A 65 -7.42 -11.83 -17.37
C GLU A 65 -7.14 -13.32 -17.65
N ASN A 66 -6.58 -13.59 -18.84
CA ASN A 66 -6.19 -14.93 -19.30
C ASN A 66 -5.19 -15.60 -18.34
N LYS A 67 -5.17 -16.94 -18.26
CA LYS A 67 -4.30 -17.70 -17.33
C LYS A 67 -2.81 -17.30 -17.41
N LYS A 68 -2.30 -17.04 -18.63
CA LYS A 68 -0.91 -16.64 -18.88
C LYS A 68 -0.62 -15.23 -18.35
N ASP A 69 -1.51 -14.28 -18.63
CA ASP A 69 -1.40 -12.88 -18.20
C ASP A 69 -1.67 -12.71 -16.71
N ARG A 70 -2.56 -13.52 -16.14
CA ARG A 70 -2.85 -13.58 -14.70
C ARG A 70 -1.60 -13.84 -13.87
N ARG A 71 -0.74 -14.79 -14.29
CA ARG A 71 0.51 -15.08 -13.56
C ARG A 71 1.50 -13.92 -13.66
N LYS A 72 1.64 -13.32 -14.85
CA LYS A 72 2.52 -12.16 -15.08
C LYS A 72 2.08 -10.95 -14.25
N LEU A 73 0.77 -10.65 -14.22
CA LEU A 73 0.21 -9.56 -13.43
C LEU A 73 0.40 -9.79 -11.93
N LYS A 74 0.17 -10.99 -11.41
CA LYS A 74 0.42 -11.31 -9.99
C LYS A 74 1.86 -11.02 -9.59
N ILE A 75 2.84 -11.45 -10.41
CA ILE A 75 4.25 -11.20 -10.15
C ILE A 75 4.54 -9.69 -10.20
N MET A 76 4.03 -8.98 -11.21
CA MET A 76 4.24 -7.55 -11.38
C MET A 76 3.70 -6.73 -10.19
N PHE A 77 2.45 -6.98 -9.77
CA PHE A 77 1.87 -6.32 -8.60
C PHE A 77 2.60 -6.67 -7.31
N SER A 78 3.10 -7.91 -7.17
CA SER A 78 3.91 -8.30 -6.00
C SER A 78 5.24 -7.54 -5.94
N ILE A 79 5.94 -7.39 -7.07
CA ILE A 79 7.19 -6.62 -7.15
C ILE A 79 6.93 -5.15 -6.82
N ILE A 80 5.86 -4.56 -7.40
CA ILE A 80 5.47 -3.17 -7.13
C ILE A 80 5.19 -2.97 -5.63
N SER A 81 4.46 -3.88 -4.99
CA SER A 81 4.18 -3.75 -3.55
C SER A 81 5.46 -3.74 -2.71
N VAL A 82 6.42 -4.63 -3.01
CA VAL A 82 7.70 -4.68 -2.29
C VAL A 82 8.52 -3.40 -2.52
N LEU A 83 8.57 -2.92 -3.76
CA LEU A 83 9.27 -1.68 -4.12
C LEU A 83 8.63 -0.47 -3.44
N SER A 84 7.30 -0.36 -3.41
CA SER A 84 6.59 0.71 -2.70
C SER A 84 6.97 0.74 -1.23
N CYS A 85 6.91 -0.40 -0.54
CA CYS A 85 7.32 -0.47 0.87
C CYS A 85 8.78 -0.09 1.08
N TYR A 86 9.68 -0.52 0.18
CA TYR A 86 11.10 -0.18 0.26
C TYR A 86 11.34 1.33 0.09
N ILE A 87 10.66 1.96 -0.88
CA ILE A 87 10.73 3.40 -1.11
C ILE A 87 10.19 4.17 0.10
N ASP A 88 9.08 3.72 0.70
CA ASP A 88 8.51 4.37 1.88
C ASP A 88 9.45 4.30 3.10
N ILE A 89 10.18 3.19 3.26
CA ILE A 89 11.23 3.06 4.27
C ILE A 89 12.37 4.03 4.00
N ILE A 90 12.85 4.14 2.76
CA ILE A 90 13.93 5.08 2.42
C ILE A 90 13.48 6.54 2.63
N LEU A 91 12.31 6.92 2.13
CA LEU A 91 11.73 8.26 2.28
C LEU A 91 11.53 8.66 3.74
N PHE A 92 11.48 7.70 4.66
CA PHE A 92 11.45 7.99 6.07
C PHE A 92 12.83 8.41 6.62
N PHE A 93 13.91 7.83 6.11
CA PHE A 93 15.27 8.11 6.59
C PHE A 93 15.92 9.34 5.95
N VAL A 94 15.30 9.91 4.91
CA VAL A 94 15.75 11.12 4.18
C VAL A 94 14.95 12.33 4.67
#